data_AF-A0A067A095-F1
#
_entry.id   AF-A0A067A095-F1
#
_cell.length_a   1.000
_cell.length_b   1.000
_cell.length_c   1.000
_cell.angle_alpha   90.00
_cell.angle_beta   90.00
_cell.angle_gamma   90.00
#
_symmetry.space_group_name_H-M   'P 1'
#
loop_
_entity.id
_entity.type
_entity.pdbx_description
1 polymer ?
#
loop_
_entity_poly.entity_id
_entity_poly.type
_entity_poly.pdbx_seq_one_letter_code
_entity_poly.pdbx_strand_id
1 'polypeptide(L)'
;MYLNSLKPAEGAKTDAKRKGRGQGSGNGKMAGRGHKGQKSRSGGMPKIGFEGGQMPLQRRLPKIGFTSRKSRFVAELRLDDLTKVNADVIDLAAIKAADLVADNIKSVKVVNTGEITKAVKLSGIRTTAGAKAAIEAAGGTVEA
;
A
#
# COMPACT_ATOMS: atom_id res chain seq x y z
N MET A 1 1.63 34.66 21.35
CA MET A 1 1.81 33.20 21.38
C MET A 1 3.06 32.93 22.20
N TYR A 2 2.92 32.40 23.42
CA TYR A 2 4.05 32.14 24.31
C TYR A 2 4.36 30.64 24.32
N LEU A 3 5.62 30.26 24.56
CA LEU A 3 6.03 28.85 24.57
C LEU A 3 5.27 28.03 25.62
N ASN A 4 4.85 28.66 26.73
CA ASN A 4 4.10 28.04 27.82
C ASN A 4 2.58 27.97 27.58
N SER A 5 2.06 28.52 26.48
CA SER A 5 0.63 28.51 26.16
C SER A 5 0.26 27.51 25.06
N LEU A 6 1.22 26.72 24.57
CA LEU A 6 1.01 25.73 23.52
C LEU A 6 0.59 24.39 24.14
N LYS A 7 -0.59 23.91 23.74
CA LYS A 7 -1.08 22.57 24.09
C LYS A 7 -1.49 21.81 22.83
N PRO A 8 -1.30 20.48 22.78
CA PRO A 8 -1.80 19.67 21.68
C PRO A 8 -3.33 19.68 21.65
N ALA A 9 -3.91 19.31 20.50
CA ALA A 9 -5.34 19.05 20.40
C ALA A 9 -5.76 17.92 21.36
N GLU A 10 -7.01 17.97 21.81
CA GLU A 10 -7.56 16.97 22.72
C GLU A 10 -7.48 15.57 22.10
N GLY A 11 -6.99 14.59 22.88
CA GLY A 11 -6.80 13.21 22.41
C GLY A 11 -5.57 12.95 21.54
N ALA A 12 -4.84 13.98 21.10
CA ALA A 12 -3.64 13.80 20.26
C ALA A 12 -2.47 13.14 21.01
N LYS A 13 -2.49 13.16 22.35
CA LYS A 13 -1.50 12.49 23.21
C LYS A 13 -2.23 11.60 24.21
N THR A 14 -1.80 10.34 24.28
CA THR A 14 -2.30 9.36 25.24
C THR A 14 -1.17 8.90 26.14
N ASP A 15 -1.49 8.69 27.41
CA ASP A 15 -0.50 8.24 28.39
C ASP A 15 -0.08 6.79 28.13
N ALA A 16 1.23 6.55 28.18
CA ALA A 16 1.78 5.20 28.01
C ALA A 16 1.43 4.30 29.20
N LYS A 17 1.10 3.02 28.91
CA LYS A 17 0.85 2.02 29.96
C LYS A 17 2.14 1.69 30.72
N ARG A 18 2.24 2.12 31.97
CA ARG A 18 3.36 1.82 32.88
C ARG A 18 3.05 0.60 33.74
N LYS A 19 3.55 -0.57 33.33
CA LYS A 19 3.29 -1.86 34.00
C LYS A 19 4.12 -2.02 35.28
N GLY A 20 3.60 -2.76 36.25
CA GLY A 20 4.28 -3.06 37.51
C GLY A 20 4.37 -1.85 38.45
N ARG A 21 3.31 -1.06 38.58
CA ARG A 21 3.24 0.15 39.42
C ARG A 21 2.09 0.09 40.43
N GLY A 22 2.10 -0.94 41.28
CA GLY A 22 1.10 -1.13 42.34
C GLY A 22 -0.27 -1.65 41.84
N GLN A 23 -1.13 -2.05 42.79
CA GLN A 23 -2.42 -2.66 42.48
C GLN A 23 -3.42 -1.67 41.85
N GLY A 24 -3.44 -0.42 42.32
CA GLY A 24 -4.34 0.63 41.80
C GLY A 24 -4.11 1.01 40.33
N SER A 25 -2.99 0.60 39.72
CA SER A 25 -2.72 0.82 38.28
C SER A 25 -3.47 -0.13 37.34
N GLY A 26 -4.12 -1.18 37.86
CA GLY A 26 -4.72 -2.25 37.07
C GLY A 26 -3.72 -3.19 36.36
N ASN A 27 -2.43 -2.84 36.33
CA ASN A 27 -1.34 -3.64 35.76
C ASN A 27 -0.22 -3.86 36.78
N GLY A 28 -0.59 -4.23 38.01
CA GLY A 28 0.31 -4.42 39.14
C GLY A 28 1.23 -5.65 39.00
N LYS A 29 1.15 -6.58 39.96
CA LYS A 29 2.13 -7.67 40.17
C LYS A 29 2.46 -8.48 38.90
N MET A 30 1.45 -8.85 38.10
CA MET A 30 1.64 -9.69 36.91
C MET A 30 1.85 -8.88 35.61
N ALA A 31 1.75 -7.55 35.66
CA ALA A 31 1.97 -6.68 34.50
C ALA A 31 1.18 -7.08 33.22
N GLY A 32 0.02 -7.72 33.37
CA GLY A 32 -0.82 -8.24 32.27
C GLY A 32 -0.31 -9.52 31.59
N ARG A 33 0.66 -10.24 32.19
CA ARG A 33 1.21 -11.49 31.64
C ARG A 33 0.63 -12.77 32.22
N GLY A 34 -0.20 -12.69 33.27
CA GLY A 34 -0.71 -13.85 34.00
C GLY A 34 0.36 -14.56 34.83
N HIS A 35 0.12 -15.81 35.21
CA HIS A 35 0.99 -16.61 36.08
C HIS A 35 1.84 -17.61 35.29
N LYS A 36 3.15 -17.62 35.52
CA LYS A 36 4.11 -18.64 35.04
C LYS A 36 3.99 -18.91 33.51
N GLY A 37 4.60 -19.99 33.03
CA GLY A 37 4.62 -20.37 31.61
C GLY A 37 5.57 -19.54 30.75
N GLN A 38 5.84 -20.03 29.53
CA GLN A 38 6.83 -19.45 28.61
C GLN A 38 6.56 -17.96 28.34
N LYS A 39 5.33 -17.58 27.99
CA LYS A 39 4.94 -16.19 27.66
C LYS A 39 5.11 -15.18 28.80
N SER A 40 5.16 -15.65 30.06
CA SER A 40 5.42 -14.77 31.21
C SER A 40 6.90 -14.42 31.39
N ARG A 41 7.81 -15.25 30.85
CA ARG A 41 9.26 -15.06 31.01
C ARG A 41 9.80 -13.95 30.11
N SER A 42 10.93 -13.37 30.51
CA SER A 42 11.66 -12.44 29.64
C SER A 42 12.12 -13.18 28.38
N GLY A 43 11.87 -12.60 27.19
CA GLY A 43 12.16 -13.24 25.91
C GLY A 43 11.32 -14.48 25.57
N GLY A 44 10.30 -14.82 26.37
CA GLY A 44 9.53 -16.06 26.25
C GLY A 44 8.49 -16.08 25.13
N MET A 45 8.89 -15.74 23.90
CA MET A 45 8.03 -15.78 22.72
C MET A 45 8.40 -16.97 21.83
N PRO A 46 7.43 -17.81 21.41
CA PRO A 46 7.68 -18.80 20.40
C PRO A 46 8.01 -18.12 19.06
N LYS A 47 8.73 -18.83 18.18
CA LYS A 47 9.01 -18.34 16.83
C LYS A 47 7.69 -18.14 16.07
N ILE A 48 7.60 -17.08 15.26
CA ILE A 48 6.45 -16.82 14.39
C ILE A 48 6.23 -18.04 13.50
N GLY A 49 5.01 -18.60 13.53
CA GLY A 49 4.63 -19.80 12.79
C GLY A 49 4.92 -21.14 13.49
N PHE A 50 5.21 -21.16 14.79
CA PHE A 50 5.31 -22.40 15.57
C PHE A 50 3.93 -22.83 16.13
N GLU A 51 3.48 -24.05 15.79
CA GLU A 51 2.16 -24.61 16.16
C GLU A 51 2.25 -25.65 17.31
N GLY A 52 3.23 -25.52 18.22
CA GLY A 52 3.31 -26.38 19.42
C GLY A 52 3.89 -27.78 19.20
N GLY A 53 4.41 -28.08 18.01
CA GLY A 53 5.02 -29.37 17.65
C GLY A 53 4.42 -29.99 16.39
N GLN A 54 3.21 -29.56 16.01
CA GLN A 54 2.61 -29.89 14.73
C GLN A 54 3.43 -29.30 13.56
N MET A 55 3.41 -29.96 12.40
CA MET A 55 3.94 -29.41 11.16
C MET A 55 3.20 -28.10 10.82
N PRO A 56 3.88 -26.93 10.79
CA PRO A 56 3.21 -25.66 10.57
C PRO A 56 2.55 -25.53 9.20
N LEU A 57 1.53 -24.68 9.09
CA LEU A 57 0.79 -24.47 7.84
C LEU A 57 1.71 -24.14 6.65
N GLN A 58 2.71 -23.27 6.84
CA GLN A 58 3.68 -22.88 5.80
C GLN A 58 4.60 -24.03 5.33
N ARG A 59 4.59 -25.18 6.02
CA ARG A 59 5.28 -26.42 5.63
C ARG A 59 4.32 -27.51 5.15
N ARG A 60 3.07 -27.51 5.62
CA ARG A 60 2.04 -28.48 5.21
C ARG A 60 1.59 -28.27 3.77
N LEU A 61 1.47 -27.01 3.35
CA LEU A 61 1.02 -26.68 2.00
C LEU A 61 2.20 -26.70 1.00
N PRO A 62 1.98 -27.19 -0.23
CA PRO A 62 2.99 -27.12 -1.27
C PRO A 62 3.25 -25.67 -1.68
N LYS A 63 4.48 -25.37 -2.13
CA LYS A 63 4.77 -24.11 -2.79
C LYS A 63 4.19 -24.15 -4.20
N ILE A 64 3.46 -23.12 -4.59
CA ILE A 64 2.83 -23.02 -5.92
C ILE A 64 3.20 -21.69 -6.59
N GLY A 65 3.28 -21.70 -7.92
CA GLY A 65 3.53 -20.52 -8.75
C GLY A 65 4.99 -20.13 -8.91
N PHE A 66 5.22 -19.00 -9.58
CA PHE A 66 6.52 -18.39 -9.80
C PHE A 66 6.36 -16.87 -9.88
N THR A 67 7.42 -16.12 -9.58
CA THR A 67 7.41 -14.65 -9.71
C THR A 67 7.92 -14.24 -11.10
N SER A 68 7.06 -13.61 -11.91
CA SER A 68 7.46 -13.11 -13.23
C SER A 68 8.46 -11.94 -13.09
N ARG A 69 9.59 -12.02 -13.81
CA ARG A 69 10.54 -10.89 -13.88
C ARG A 69 9.98 -9.68 -14.63
N LYS A 70 8.96 -9.89 -15.46
CA LYS A 70 8.34 -8.83 -16.27
C LYS A 70 7.36 -8.00 -15.45
N SER A 71 6.61 -8.60 -14.52
CA SER A 71 5.55 -7.90 -13.77
C SER A 71 6.09 -6.73 -12.95
N ARG A 72 7.34 -6.80 -12.49
CA ARG A 72 8.01 -5.70 -11.77
C ARG A 72 8.14 -4.41 -12.61
N PHE A 73 8.13 -4.52 -13.94
CA PHE A 73 8.32 -3.39 -14.86
C PHE A 73 7.03 -2.99 -15.59
N VAL A 74 5.89 -3.48 -15.11
CA VAL A 74 4.57 -3.19 -15.67
C VAL A 74 3.79 -2.39 -14.63
N ALA A 75 3.25 -1.24 -15.04
CA ALA A 75 2.34 -0.46 -14.21
C ALA A 75 0.95 -0.40 -14.85
N GLU A 76 -0.05 -0.19 -14.00
CA GLU A 76 -1.42 0.12 -14.42
C GLU A 76 -1.73 1.59 -14.13
N LEU A 77 -2.54 2.22 -14.98
CA LEU A 77 -2.92 3.62 -14.85
C LEU A 77 -4.43 3.77 -15.01
N ARG A 78 -5.04 4.67 -14.22
CA ARG A 78 -6.48 4.97 -14.27
C ARG A 78 -6.78 6.07 -15.29
N LEU A 79 -8.04 6.24 -15.64
CA LEU A 79 -8.48 7.31 -16.55
C LEU A 79 -8.28 8.70 -15.93
N ASP A 80 -8.58 8.86 -14.64
CA ASP A 80 -8.40 10.13 -13.92
C ASP A 80 -6.95 10.61 -13.92
N ASP A 81 -6.00 9.67 -13.87
CA ASP A 81 -4.56 9.99 -13.82
C ASP A 81 -4.07 10.58 -15.15
N LEU A 82 -4.71 10.27 -16.27
CA LEU A 82 -4.39 10.86 -17.57
C LEU A 82 -4.66 12.36 -17.62
N THR A 83 -5.60 12.86 -16.81
CA THR A 83 -5.91 14.30 -16.76
C THR A 83 -4.80 15.12 -16.10
N LYS A 84 -3.97 14.48 -15.27
CA LYS A 84 -2.85 15.11 -14.55
C LYS A 84 -1.62 15.29 -15.43
N VAL A 85 -1.56 14.62 -16.58
CA VAL A 85 -0.46 14.73 -17.52
C VAL A 85 -0.65 15.98 -18.38
N ASN A 86 0.25 16.95 -18.21
CA ASN A 86 0.28 18.17 -19.02
C ASN A 86 1.17 17.96 -20.24
N ALA A 87 0.73 17.10 -21.17
CA ALA A 87 1.38 16.89 -22.46
C ALA A 87 0.31 16.69 -23.55
N ASP A 88 0.61 17.12 -24.77
CA ASP A 88 -0.28 16.93 -25.92
C ASP A 88 -0.36 15.47 -26.36
N VAL A 89 0.74 14.73 -26.16
CA VAL A 89 0.85 13.29 -26.38
C VAL A 89 1.31 12.64 -25.08
N ILE A 90 0.52 11.69 -24.58
CA ILE A 90 0.81 10.92 -23.39
C ILE A 90 1.58 9.67 -23.84
N ASP A 91 2.90 9.72 -23.67
CA ASP A 91 3.82 8.60 -23.83
C ASP A 91 4.37 8.15 -22.46
N LEU A 92 5.22 7.13 -22.45
CA LEU A 92 5.81 6.61 -21.21
C LEU A 92 6.74 7.63 -20.53
N ALA A 93 7.37 8.53 -21.28
CA ALA A 93 8.23 9.58 -20.74
C ALA A 93 7.40 10.67 -20.05
N ALA A 94 6.29 11.11 -20.65
CA ALA A 94 5.36 12.08 -20.10
C ALA A 94 4.69 11.57 -18.81
N ILE A 95 4.32 10.28 -18.78
CA ILE A 95 3.77 9.65 -17.57
C ILE A 95 4.79 9.66 -16.43
N LYS A 96 6.08 9.40 -16.73
CA LYS A 96 7.16 9.47 -15.73
C LYS A 96 7.43 10.90 -15.29
N ALA A 97 7.45 11.86 -16.22
CA ALA A 97 7.62 13.27 -15.91
C ALA A 97 6.48 13.83 -15.02
N ALA A 98 5.28 13.25 -15.13
CA ALA A 98 4.14 13.57 -14.27
C ALA A 98 4.15 12.82 -12.91
N ASP A 99 5.21 12.06 -12.60
CA ASP A 99 5.39 11.27 -11.37
C ASP A 99 4.23 10.29 -11.07
N LEU A 100 3.56 9.82 -12.14
CA LEU A 100 2.47 8.86 -12.01
C LEU A 100 2.98 7.41 -11.89
N VAL A 101 4.20 7.17 -12.36
CA VAL A 101 4.81 5.85 -12.46
C VAL A 101 6.31 5.96 -12.20
N ALA A 102 6.87 4.98 -11.48
CA ALA A 102 8.31 4.94 -11.19
C ALA A 102 9.19 4.81 -12.45
N ASP A 103 10.40 5.36 -12.39
CA ASP A 103 11.36 5.40 -13.50
C ASP A 103 11.75 4.03 -14.06
N ASN A 104 11.70 2.99 -13.23
CA ASN A 104 12.08 1.64 -13.62
C ASN A 104 11.02 0.93 -14.47
N ILE A 105 9.81 1.49 -14.60
CA ILE A 105 8.72 0.89 -15.37
C ILE A 105 8.99 1.01 -16.87
N LYS A 106 8.69 -0.07 -17.59
CA LYS A 106 8.95 -0.23 -19.03
C LYS A 106 7.68 -0.31 -19.87
N SER A 107 6.55 -0.62 -19.25
CA SER A 107 5.27 -0.71 -19.94
C SER A 107 4.14 -0.31 -19.02
N VAL A 108 3.19 0.46 -19.53
CA VAL A 108 2.00 0.89 -18.80
C VAL A 108 0.76 0.32 -19.48
N LYS A 109 -0.25 -0.03 -18.69
CA LYS A 109 -1.57 -0.40 -19.19
C LYS A 109 -2.64 0.50 -18.58
N VAL A 110 -3.44 1.17 -19.41
CA VAL A 110 -4.58 1.98 -18.95
C VAL A 110 -5.80 1.07 -18.72
N VAL A 111 -6.42 1.21 -17.55
CA VAL A 111 -7.61 0.46 -17.13
C VAL A 111 -8.82 1.39 -16.99
N ASN A 112 -10.02 0.83 -17.16
CA ASN A 112 -11.27 1.58 -17.12
C ASN A 112 -11.71 1.82 -15.67
N THR A 113 -11.14 2.84 -15.04
CA THR A 113 -11.48 3.24 -13.67
C THR A 113 -11.31 4.74 -13.58
N GLY A 114 -12.33 5.42 -13.07
CA GLY A 114 -12.43 6.88 -13.12
C GLY A 114 -13.16 7.37 -14.36
N GLU A 115 -13.12 8.67 -14.58
CA GLU A 115 -13.74 9.38 -15.69
C GLU A 115 -12.69 10.22 -16.44
N ILE A 116 -12.93 10.43 -17.72
CA ILE A 116 -12.08 11.28 -18.55
C ILE A 116 -12.93 12.27 -19.30
N THR A 117 -12.72 13.55 -19.02
CA THR A 117 -13.44 14.67 -19.65
C THR A 117 -12.59 15.41 -20.67
N LYS A 118 -11.25 15.24 -20.59
CA LYS A 118 -10.28 15.87 -21.47
C LYS A 118 -9.93 14.92 -22.62
N ALA A 119 -9.93 15.44 -23.85
CA ALA A 119 -9.39 14.71 -24.99
C ALA A 119 -7.88 14.49 -24.79
N VAL A 120 -7.45 13.23 -24.79
CA VAL A 120 -6.03 12.84 -24.63
C VAL A 120 -5.57 12.00 -25.82
N LYS A 121 -4.32 12.17 -26.21
CA LYS A 121 -3.67 11.33 -27.23
C LYS A 121 -2.71 10.38 -26.55
N LEU A 122 -2.97 9.07 -26.61
CA LEU A 122 -2.08 8.04 -26.06
C LEU A 122 -1.22 7.46 -27.17
N SER A 123 0.08 7.33 -26.92
CA SER A 123 1.04 6.75 -27.88
C SER A 123 1.83 5.61 -27.26
N GLY A 124 1.81 4.42 -27.88
CA GLY A 124 2.62 3.26 -27.47
C GLY A 124 2.23 2.65 -26.11
N ILE A 125 1.02 2.95 -25.62
CA ILE A 125 0.51 2.49 -24.32
C ILE A 125 -0.64 1.51 -24.54
N ARG A 126 -0.62 0.41 -23.81
CA ARG A 126 -1.69 -0.60 -23.89
C ARG A 126 -2.93 -0.09 -23.17
N THR A 127 -4.10 -0.26 -23.76
CA THR A 127 -5.38 0.11 -23.13
C THR A 127 -6.27 -1.13 -22.99
N THR A 128 -7.13 -1.18 -21.97
CA THR A 128 -8.23 -2.15 -21.96
C THR A 128 -9.32 -1.73 -22.94
N ALA A 129 -10.14 -2.67 -23.40
CA ALA A 129 -11.23 -2.37 -24.33
C ALA A 129 -12.18 -1.27 -23.79
N GLY A 130 -12.54 -1.33 -22.50
CA GLY A 130 -13.37 -0.32 -21.86
C GLY A 130 -12.69 1.05 -21.74
N ALA A 131 -11.39 1.08 -21.43
CA ALA A 131 -10.65 2.33 -21.33
C ALA A 131 -10.52 3.01 -22.70
N LYS A 132 -10.24 2.24 -23.75
CA LYS A 132 -10.19 2.74 -25.13
C LYS A 132 -11.51 3.42 -25.52
N ALA A 133 -12.64 2.76 -25.27
CA ALA A 133 -13.96 3.32 -25.57
C ALA A 133 -14.24 4.62 -24.80
N ALA A 134 -13.86 4.69 -23.51
CA ALA A 134 -14.02 5.89 -22.70
C ALA A 134 -13.15 7.06 -23.21
N ILE A 135 -11.91 6.78 -23.62
CA ILE A 135 -10.99 7.79 -24.16
C ILE A 135 -11.49 8.32 -25.52
N GLU A 136 -11.96 7.43 -26.40
CA GLU A 136 -12.52 7.83 -27.70
C GLU A 136 -13.84 8.61 -27.53
N ALA A 137 -14.69 8.24 -26.56
CA ALA A 137 -15.91 8.98 -26.24
C ALA A 137 -15.62 10.41 -25.74
N ALA A 138 -14.49 10.62 -25.06
CA ALA A 138 -14.01 11.94 -24.64
C ALA A 138 -13.30 12.72 -25.76
N GLY A 139 -13.27 12.20 -26.99
CA GLY A 139 -12.61 12.83 -28.14
C GLY A 139 -11.09 12.62 -28.20
N GLY A 140 -10.55 11.68 -27.41
CA GLY A 140 -9.15 11.29 -27.44
C GLY A 140 -8.82 10.26 -28.54
N THR A 141 -7.53 10.03 -28.76
CA THR A 141 -7.04 9.03 -29.70
C THR A 141 -6.07 8.06 -29.03
N VAL A 142 -6.10 6.79 -29.45
CA VAL A 142 -5.17 5.76 -28.97
C VAL A 142 -4.38 5.24 -30.15
N GLU A 143 -3.12 5.65 -30.24
CA GLU A 143 -2.15 5.16 -31.22
C GLU A 143 -1.38 3.97 -30.63
N ALA A 144 -1.32 2.88 -31.40
CA ALA A 144 -0.73 1.61 -30.99
C ALA A 144 0.80 1.65 -30.93
#